data_AF-A0A9P6LQW0-F1
#
_entry.id   AF-A0A9P6LQW0-F1
#
_cell.length_a   1.000
_cell.length_b   1.000
_cell.length_c   1.000
_cell.angle_alpha   90.00
_cell.angle_beta   90.00
_cell.angle_gamma   90.00
#
_symmetry.space_group_name_H-M   'P 1'
#
loop_
_entity.id
_entity.type
_entity.pdbx_description
1 polymer ?
#
loop_
_entity_poly.entity_id
_entity_poly.type
_entity_poly.pdbx_seq_one_letter_code
_entity_poly.pdbx_strand_id
1 'polypeptide(L)' 'MADPNYYVPSDSDDTEVVDEGNRSILMDLISQLTKGGDLHRITLPTFVLEPRSMLERITDFMCHAEFII' A
#
# COMPACT_ATOMS: atom_id res chain seq x y z
N MET A 1 -14.64 6.53 -26.01
CA MET A 1 -14.38 5.18 -26.56
C MET A 1 -13.30 4.59 -25.66
N ALA A 2 -13.63 3.61 -24.83
CA ALA A 2 -12.69 3.04 -23.87
C ALA A 2 -11.62 2.23 -24.63
N ASP A 3 -10.34 2.48 -24.31
CA ASP A 3 -9.21 1.76 -24.89
C ASP A 3 -9.33 0.25 -24.54
N PRO A 4 -9.30 -0.67 -25.52
CA PRO A 4 -9.37 -2.11 -25.28
C PRO A 4 -8.17 -2.68 -24.50
N ASN A 5 -7.09 -1.93 -24.30
CA ASN A 5 -5.95 -2.31 -23.44
C ASN A 5 -5.97 -1.64 -22.06
N TYR A 6 -7.08 -1.01 -21.66
CA TYR A 6 -7.19 -0.43 -20.33
C TYR A 6 -7.29 -1.53 -19.27
N TYR A 7 -6.15 -1.82 -18.62
CA TYR A 7 -6.12 -2.63 -17.40
C TYR A 7 -6.87 -1.86 -16.31
N VAL A 8 -8.09 -2.30 -15.99
CA VAL A 8 -8.78 -1.86 -14.78
C VAL A 8 -8.18 -2.69 -13.66
N PRO A 9 -7.35 -2.12 -12.76
CA PRO A 9 -6.91 -2.86 -11.59
C PRO A 9 -8.17 -3.29 -10.84
N SER A 10 -8.35 -4.59 -10.67
CA SER A 10 -9.38 -5.12 -9.79
C SER A 10 -9.03 -4.74 -8.36
N ASP A 11 -10.00 -4.32 -7.54
CA ASP A 11 -9.81 -4.03 -6.10
C ASP A 11 -9.07 -5.13 -5.32
N SER A 12 -9.01 -6.36 -5.87
CA SER A 12 -8.25 -7.49 -5.32
C SER A 12 -6.73 -7.42 -5.49
N ASP A 13 -6.18 -6.54 -6.33
CA ASP A 13 -4.73 -6.49 -6.60
C ASP A 13 -3.94 -5.79 -5.47
N ASP A 14 -4.63 -4.91 -4.71
CA ASP A 14 -4.05 -4.12 -3.60
C ASP A 14 -4.44 -4.63 -2.21
N THR A 15 -5.19 -5.74 -2.11
CA THR A 15 -5.70 -6.23 -0.82
C THR A 15 -5.34 -7.69 -0.60
N GLU A 16 -4.45 -7.95 0.35
CA GLU A 16 -4.09 -9.30 0.79
C GLU A 16 -4.74 -9.65 2.14
N VAL A 17 -5.23 -10.89 2.27
CA VAL A 17 -5.74 -11.40 3.55
C VAL A 17 -4.55 -11.76 4.44
N VAL A 18 -4.37 -10.98 5.51
CA VAL A 18 -3.32 -11.22 6.52
C VAL A 18 -3.69 -12.44 7.38
N ASP A 19 -2.81 -13.43 7.41
CA ASP A 19 -2.96 -14.60 8.28
C ASP A 19 -2.85 -14.25 9.78
N GLU A 20 -3.22 -15.19 10.65
CA GLU A 20 -3.25 -14.95 12.09
C GLU A 20 -1.85 -14.74 12.71
N GLY A 21 -0.81 -15.34 12.15
CA GLY A 21 0.57 -15.13 12.59
C GLY A 21 1.03 -13.71 12.29
N ASN A 22 0.78 -13.23 11.07
CA ASN A 22 1.08 -11.86 10.66
C ASN A 22 0.25 -10.84 11.47
N ARG A 23 -1.00 -11.17 11.82
CA ARG A 23 -1.81 -10.35 12.74
C ARG A 23 -1.14 -10.20 14.11
N SER A 24 -0.61 -11.28 14.69
CA SER A 24 0.10 -11.22 15.98
C SER A 24 1.30 -10.29 15.91
N ILE A 25 2.10 -10.35 14.83
CA ILE A 25 3.26 -9.47 14.63
C ILE A 25 2.85 -7.99 14.60
N LEU A 26 1.75 -7.66 13.91
CA LEU A 26 1.23 -6.30 13.89
C LEU A 26 0.76 -5.84 15.28
N MET A 27 0.12 -6.71 16.06
CA MET A 27 -0.31 -6.38 17.44
C MET A 27 0.89 -6.11 18.36
N ASP A 28 1.95 -6.92 18.25
CA ASP A 28 3.19 -6.72 19.00
C ASP A 28 3.88 -5.41 18.62
N LEU A 29 3.86 -5.03 17.34
CA LEU A 29 4.38 -3.75 16.86
C LEU A 29 3.59 -2.56 17.45
N ILE A 30 2.26 -2.65 17.41
CA ILE A 30 1.36 -1.60 17.92
C ILE A 30 1.55 -1.43 19.43
N SER A 31 1.78 -2.52 20.18
CA SER A 31 2.00 -2.46 21.63
C SER A 31 3.23 -1.64 22.03
N GLN A 32 4.22 -1.52 21.13
CA GLN A 32 5.44 -0.73 21.33
C GLN A 32 5.24 0.75 20.99
N LEU A 33 4.16 1.10 20.29
CA LEU A 33 3.85 2.47 19.92
C LEU A 33 3.29 3.24 21.11
N THR A 34 3.86 4.41 21.38
CA THR A 34 3.25 5.40 22.27
C THR A 34 2.32 6.30 21.48
N LYS A 35 1.28 6.85 22.13
CA LYS A 35 0.41 7.84 21.50
C LYS A 35 1.24 9.04 21.05
N GLY A 36 1.17 9.38 19.76
CA GLY A 36 2.02 10.42 19.16
C GLY A 36 3.41 9.95 18.74
N GLY A 37 3.70 8.65 18.83
CA GLY A 37 4.92 8.05 18.29
C GLY A 37 4.95 8.08 16.76
N ASP A 38 6.13 8.35 16.21
CA ASP A 38 6.39 8.41 14.77
C ASP A 38 6.72 7.01 14.22
N LEU A 39 5.94 6.54 13.23
CA LEU A 39 6.13 5.25 12.58
C LEU A 39 7.43 5.19 11.75
N HIS A 40 8.02 6.32 11.34
CA HIS A 40 9.27 6.31 10.54
C HIS A 40 10.47 5.75 11.31
N ARG A 41 10.39 5.68 12.64
CA ARG A 41 11.44 5.13 13.50
C ARG A 41 11.36 3.61 13.63
N ILE A 42 10.36 3.00 13.00
CA ILE A 42 10.01 1.59 13.17
C ILE A 42 9.97 0.94 11.79
N THR A 43 10.68 -0.17 11.66
CA THR A 43 10.67 -0.96 10.43
C THR A 43 9.40 -1.80 10.38
N LEU A 44 8.54 -1.56 9.39
CA LEU A 44 7.37 -2.39 9.16
C LEU A 44 7.76 -3.76 8.58
N PRO A 45 7.00 -4.83 8.88
CA PRO A 45 7.20 -6.13 8.25
C PRO A 45 7.01 -6.08 6.72
N THR A 46 7.69 -6.95 5.99
CA THR A 46 7.66 -6.93 4.52
C THR A 46 6.31 -7.33 3.91
N PHE A 47 5.48 -8.07 4.64
CA PHE A 47 4.16 -8.51 4.14
C PHE A 47 3.12 -7.38 4.04
N VAL A 48 3.39 -6.21 4.63
CA VAL A 48 2.54 -5.01 4.40
C VAL A 48 3.04 -4.16 3.24
N LEU A 49 4.17 -4.55 2.63
CA LEU A 49 4.76 -3.84 1.51
C LEU A 49 4.28 -4.48 0.22
N GLU A 50 3.86 -3.62 -0.68
CA GLU A 50 3.68 -3.95 -2.08
C GLU A 50 5.03 -3.93 -2.85
N PRO A 51 5.11 -4.52 -4.04
CA PRO A 51 6.35 -4.62 -4.80
C PRO A 51 6.71 -3.35 -5.60
N ARG A 52 6.22 -2.17 -5.21
CA ARG A 52 6.49 -0.89 -5.91
C ARG A 52 7.07 0.14 -4.96
N SER A 53 7.93 1.00 -5.49
CA SER A 53 8.47 2.12 -4.72
C SER A 53 7.44 3.25 -4.56
N MET A 54 7.59 4.10 -3.54
CA MET A 54 6.73 5.27 -3.37
C MET A 54 6.73 6.20 -4.59
N LEU A 55 7.89 6.35 -5.25
CA LEU A 55 8.01 7.18 -6.46
C LEU A 55 7.18 6.61 -7.61
N GLU A 56 7.20 5.29 -7.75
CA GLU A 56 6.39 4.60 -8.76
C GLU A 56 4.90 4.71 -8.44
N ARG A 57 4.50 4.51 -7.18
CA ARG A 57 3.10 4.71 -6.74
C ARG A 57 2.60 6.14 -6.97
N ILE A 58 3.44 7.17 -6.81
CA ILE A 58 3.04 8.55 -7.12
C ILE A 58 2.68 8.71 -8.60
N THR A 59 3.29 7.95 -9.51
CA THR A 59 2.95 8.03 -10.94
C THR A 59 1.53 7.54 -11.26
N ASP A 60 0.90 6.78 -10.36
CA ASP A 60 -0.50 6.34 -10.54
C ASP A 60 -1.47 7.53 -10.60
N PHE A 61 -1.17 8.62 -9.90
CA PHE A 61 -1.94 9.87 -9.98
C PHE A 61 -1.83 10.56 -11.34
N MET A 62 -0.88 10.15 -12.18
CA MET A 62 -0.65 10.70 -13.52
C MET A 62 -1.24 9.84 -14.65
N CYS A 63 -1.88 8.71 -14.34
CA CYS A 63 -2.40 7.78 -15.34
C CYS A 63 -3.53 8.36 -16.22
N HIS A 64 -4.19 9.44 -15.78
CA HIS A 64 -5.25 10.13 -16.50
C HIS A 64 -4.81 11.51 -16.97
N ALA A 65 -3.99 11.53 -18.03
CA ALA A 65 -3.44 12.76 -18.58
C ALA A 65 -4.51 13.79 -18.99
N GLU A 66 -5.72 13.36 -19.33
CA GLU A 66 -6.85 14.22 -19.68
C GLU A 66 -7.31 15.15 -18.54
N PHE A 67 -6.98 14.82 -17.29
CA PHE A 67 -7.31 15.62 -16.10
C PHE A 67 -6.11 16.42 -15.56
N ILE A 68 -4.92 16.25 -16.15
CA ILE A 68 -3.69 16.95 -15.75
C ILE A 68 -3.56 18.17 -16.65
N ILE A 69 -3.78 19.35 -16.06
CA ILE A 69 -3.81 20.65 -16.74
C ILE A 69 -2.55 21.45 -16.45
#